data_AF-A0A7S0HV52-F1
#
_entry.id   AF-A0A7S0HV52-F1
#
_cell.length_a   1.000
_cell.length_b   1.000
_cell.length_c   1.000
_cell.angle_alpha   90.00
_cell.angle_beta   90.00
_cell.angle_gamma   90.00
#
_symmetry.space_group_name_H-M   'P 1'
#
loop_
_entity.id
_entity.type
_entity.pdbx_description
1 polymer ?
#
loop_
_entity_poly.entity_id
_entity_poly.type
_entity_poly.pdbx_seq_one_letter_code
_entity_poly.pdbx_strand_id
1 'polypeptide(L)'
;DDDNDNMETVKMLIEMGANLDAQTDDGDTPLHYAGIKGLDQIATELVLAGANPCVQNYEGFIKDDKDVRQYEESRFDHMNRKSNNETEDKWSPAKTPYEFALCFEEFSTTQTILVLRTAEEIYKKHGNVSRKLFYQ
;
A
#
# COMPACT_ATOMS: atom_id res chain seq x y z
N ASP A 1 -16.24 17.86 -11.93
CA ASP A 1 -16.18 17.12 -13.20
C ASP A 1 -14.83 16.48 -13.52
N ASP A 2 -13.76 16.69 -12.72
CA ASP A 2 -12.44 16.07 -12.96
C ASP A 2 -12.30 14.59 -12.50
N ASP A 3 -13.16 14.09 -11.61
CA ASP A 3 -13.04 12.71 -11.10
C ASP A 3 -13.33 11.64 -12.17
N ASN A 4 -14.09 11.99 -13.21
CA ASN A 4 -14.47 11.05 -14.25
C ASN A 4 -13.31 10.76 -15.22
N ASP A 5 -12.46 11.75 -15.48
CA ASP A 5 -11.28 11.62 -16.37
C ASP A 5 -10.19 10.73 -15.74
N ASN A 6 -10.00 10.89 -14.42
CA ASN A 6 -9.09 10.04 -13.65
C ASN A 6 -9.58 8.58 -13.60
N MET A 7 -10.88 8.36 -13.48
CA MET A 7 -11.48 7.02 -13.46
C MET A 7 -11.32 6.29 -14.81
N GLU A 8 -11.58 6.99 -15.91
CA GLU A 8 -11.48 6.41 -17.25
C GLU A 8 -10.02 6.06 -17.59
N THR A 9 -9.07 6.90 -17.19
CA THR A 9 -7.63 6.64 -17.32
C THR A 9 -7.21 5.39 -16.55
N VAL A 10 -7.65 5.23 -15.29
CA VAL A 10 -7.31 4.04 -14.47
C VAL A 10 -7.85 2.77 -15.12
N LYS A 11 -9.09 2.78 -15.61
CA LYS A 11 -9.70 1.62 -16.28
C LYS A 11 -8.92 1.24 -17.54
N MET A 12 -8.56 2.22 -18.36
CA MET A 12 -7.76 2.00 -19.56
C MET A 12 -6.38 1.38 -19.23
N LEU A 13 -5.72 1.86 -18.18
CA LEU A 13 -4.43 1.31 -17.75
C LEU A 13 -4.56 -0.15 -17.26
N ILE A 14 -5.61 -0.46 -16.52
CA ILE A 14 -5.91 -1.84 -16.09
C ILE A 14 -6.15 -2.74 -17.31
N GLU A 15 -6.96 -2.28 -18.28
CA GLU A 15 -7.24 -3.02 -19.51
C GLU A 15 -5.99 -3.26 -20.37
N MET A 16 -5.05 -2.32 -20.35
CA MET A 16 -3.75 -2.45 -21.02
C MET A 16 -2.78 -3.40 -20.30
N GLY A 17 -3.18 -3.98 -19.15
CA GLY A 17 -2.33 -4.91 -18.39
C GLY A 17 -1.22 -4.19 -17.61
N ALA A 18 -1.47 -2.95 -17.17
CA ALA A 18 -0.53 -2.26 -16.30
C ALA A 18 -0.25 -3.06 -15.02
N ASN A 19 1.00 -3.02 -14.55
CA ASN A 19 1.36 -3.64 -13.29
C ASN A 19 0.78 -2.82 -12.12
N LEU A 20 -0.26 -3.37 -11.48
CA LEU A 20 -0.96 -2.71 -10.37
C LEU A 20 -0.19 -2.73 -9.05
N ASP A 21 0.86 -3.55 -8.96
CA ASP A 21 1.75 -3.67 -7.80
C ASP A 21 3.08 -2.96 -8.04
N ALA A 22 3.17 -2.14 -9.10
CA ALA A 22 4.36 -1.33 -9.36
C ALA A 22 4.63 -0.39 -8.18
N GLN A 23 5.86 -0.43 -7.67
CA GLN A 23 6.30 0.40 -6.55
C GLN A 23 7.11 1.59 -7.05
N THR A 24 6.91 2.75 -6.43
CA THR A 24 7.75 3.93 -6.63
C THR A 24 9.09 3.78 -5.91
N ASP A 25 9.92 4.81 -6.01
CA ASP A 25 11.18 4.92 -5.28
C ASP A 25 11.03 4.83 -3.75
N ASP A 26 9.85 5.15 -3.23
CA ASP A 26 9.48 5.09 -1.81
C ASP A 26 8.71 3.81 -1.46
N GLY A 27 8.53 2.90 -2.42
CA GLY A 27 7.83 1.63 -2.21
C GLY A 27 6.31 1.74 -2.33
N ASP A 28 5.77 2.93 -2.62
CA ASP A 28 4.34 3.15 -2.74
C ASP A 28 3.78 2.51 -4.01
N THR A 29 2.64 1.84 -3.87
CA THR A 29 1.85 1.28 -4.97
C THR A 29 0.69 2.20 -5.34
N PRO A 30 0.02 1.98 -6.49
CA PRO A 30 -1.25 2.65 -6.80
C PRO A 30 -2.28 2.63 -5.67
N LEU A 31 -2.34 1.55 -4.86
CA LEU A 31 -3.23 1.47 -3.70
C LEU A 31 -2.82 2.40 -2.55
N HIS A 32 -1.52 2.67 -2.35
CA HIS A 32 -1.06 3.65 -1.35
C HIS A 32 -1.57 5.05 -1.71
N TYR A 33 -1.43 5.42 -2.99
CA TYR A 33 -1.93 6.70 -3.49
C TYR A 33 -3.45 6.81 -3.40
N ALA A 34 -4.19 5.76 -3.79
CA ALA A 34 -5.64 5.74 -3.66
C ALA A 34 -6.08 5.90 -2.20
N GLY A 35 -5.36 5.25 -1.27
CA GLY A 35 -5.52 5.37 0.18
C GLY A 35 -5.43 6.80 0.70
N ILE A 36 -4.29 7.46 0.46
CA ILE A 36 -4.05 8.81 0.98
C ILE A 36 -4.88 9.89 0.29
N LYS A 37 -5.31 9.67 -0.96
CA LYS A 37 -6.13 10.63 -1.70
C LYS A 37 -7.62 10.44 -1.48
N GLY A 38 -8.03 9.39 -0.75
CA GLY A 38 -9.45 9.08 -0.53
C GLY A 38 -10.20 8.71 -1.82
N LEU A 39 -9.51 8.10 -2.79
CA LEU A 39 -10.06 7.79 -4.10
C LEU A 39 -10.84 6.46 -4.06
N ASP A 40 -12.01 6.47 -3.43
CA ASP A 40 -12.84 5.28 -3.13
C ASP A 40 -13.03 4.36 -4.34
N GLN A 41 -13.42 4.96 -5.46
CA GLN A 41 -13.76 4.23 -6.66
C GLN A 41 -12.51 3.64 -7.32
N ILE A 42 -11.39 4.38 -7.30
CA ILE A 42 -10.11 3.93 -7.87
C ILE A 42 -9.54 2.80 -7.00
N ALA A 43 -9.55 2.95 -5.68
CA ALA A 43 -9.15 1.90 -4.74
C ALA A 43 -9.95 0.61 -4.98
N THR A 44 -11.26 0.74 -5.16
CA THR A 44 -12.15 -0.40 -5.44
C THR A 44 -11.78 -1.07 -6.76
N GLU A 45 -11.66 -0.31 -7.86
CA GLU A 45 -11.33 -0.91 -9.17
C GLU A 45 -9.95 -1.58 -9.18
N LEU A 46 -8.94 -0.97 -8.55
CA LEU A 46 -7.60 -1.57 -8.43
C LEU A 46 -7.63 -2.90 -7.67
N VAL A 47 -8.32 -2.94 -6.52
CA VAL A 47 -8.48 -4.18 -5.73
C VAL A 47 -9.23 -5.25 -6.54
N LEU A 48 -10.29 -4.87 -7.25
CA LEU A 48 -11.08 -5.79 -8.08
C LEU A 48 -10.32 -6.28 -9.32
N ALA A 49 -9.38 -5.48 -9.82
CA ALA A 49 -8.47 -5.84 -10.89
C ALA A 49 -7.30 -6.72 -10.41
N GLY A 50 -7.21 -6.99 -9.10
CA GLY A 50 -6.24 -7.91 -8.51
C GLY A 50 -4.97 -7.26 -7.97
N ALA A 51 -4.96 -5.93 -7.75
CA ALA A 51 -3.89 -5.27 -7.04
C ALA A 51 -3.72 -5.89 -5.63
N ASN A 52 -2.48 -6.13 -5.22
CA ASN A 52 -2.17 -6.73 -3.93
C ASN A 52 -2.26 -5.68 -2.81
N PRO A 53 -3.24 -5.79 -1.89
CA PRO A 53 -3.44 -4.83 -0.81
C PRO A 53 -2.44 -5.00 0.35
N CYS A 54 -1.55 -6.00 0.29
CA CYS A 54 -0.58 -6.28 1.35
C CYS A 54 0.84 -5.80 1.01
N VAL A 55 1.05 -5.11 -0.13
CA VAL A 55 2.37 -4.59 -0.49
C VAL A 55 2.76 -3.50 0.50
N GLN A 56 3.97 -3.56 1.04
CA GLN A 56 4.45 -2.58 2.00
C GLN A 56 5.39 -1.56 1.34
N ASN A 57 5.23 -0.28 1.67
CA ASN A 57 6.15 0.77 1.24
C ASN A 57 7.43 0.84 2.10
N TYR A 58 8.33 1.78 1.79
CA TYR A 58 9.59 1.98 2.50
C TYR A 58 9.54 3.15 3.49
N GLU A 59 8.38 3.41 4.11
CA GLU A 59 8.24 4.43 5.15
C GLU A 59 9.37 4.34 6.19
N GLY A 60 9.98 5.48 6.53
CA GLY A 60 11.06 5.57 7.52
C GLY A 60 12.48 5.26 7.02
N PHE A 61 12.65 4.75 5.79
CA PHE A 61 13.98 4.57 5.19
C PHE A 61 14.44 5.87 4.55
N ILE A 62 15.22 6.66 5.30
CA ILE A 62 15.93 7.81 4.73
C ILE A 62 16.83 7.28 3.61
N LYS A 63 16.52 7.61 2.35
CA LYS A 63 17.35 7.34 1.17
C LYS A 63 18.61 8.23 1.13
N ASP A 64 19.17 8.56 2.29
CA ASP A 64 20.51 9.14 2.43
C ASP A 64 21.45 8.04 2.95
N ASP A 65 21.85 7.11 2.09
CA ASP A 65 23.28 6.87 1.84
C ASP A 65 23.47 5.81 0.75
N LYS A 66 24.64 5.88 0.14
CA LYS A 66 25.06 5.27 -1.13
C LYS A 66 25.37 3.78 -1.01
N ASP A 67 24.70 3.04 -0.11
CA ASP A 67 25.04 1.67 0.23
C ASP A 67 23.83 0.72 0.18
N VAL A 68 23.30 0.55 -1.03
CA VAL A 68 22.22 -0.40 -1.37
C VAL A 68 22.65 -1.88 -1.25
N ARG A 69 23.84 -2.18 -0.70
CA ARG A 69 24.41 -3.54 -0.62
C ARG A 69 24.19 -4.27 0.70
N GLN A 70 23.85 -3.59 1.79
CA GLN A 70 23.62 -4.23 3.10
C GLN A 70 22.14 -4.47 3.43
N TYR A 71 21.22 -4.10 2.52
CA TYR A 71 19.77 -4.09 2.73
C TYR A 71 19.16 -5.48 3.02
N GLU A 72 19.76 -6.55 2.48
CA GLU A 72 19.23 -7.92 2.65
C GLU A 72 19.70 -8.58 3.96
N GLU A 73 20.92 -8.29 4.43
CA GLU A 73 21.53 -8.97 5.58
C GLU A 73 21.05 -8.39 6.92
N SER A 74 20.86 -7.06 7.02
CA SER A 74 20.42 -6.41 8.27
C SER A 74 18.92 -6.60 8.57
N ARG A 75 18.11 -6.91 7.55
CA ARG A 75 16.65 -7.11 7.62
C ARG A 75 16.26 -8.26 8.53
N PHE A 76 17.06 -9.33 8.59
CA PHE A 76 16.80 -10.48 9.47
C PHE A 76 17.35 -10.29 10.88
N ASP A 77 18.50 -9.62 11.03
CA ASP A 77 19.14 -9.43 12.34
C ASP A 77 18.37 -8.43 13.24
N HIS A 78 17.72 -7.42 12.65
CA HIS A 78 16.98 -6.42 13.42
C HIS A 78 15.59 -6.86 13.89
N MET A 79 14.90 -7.75 13.17
CA MET A 79 13.60 -8.28 13.63
C MET A 79 13.72 -9.14 14.91
N ASN A 80 14.91 -9.69 15.20
CA ASN A 80 15.13 -10.60 16.32
C ASN A 80 15.71 -9.91 17.56
N ARG A 81 16.05 -8.62 17.50
CA ARG A 81 16.66 -7.88 18.60
C ARG A 81 15.60 -7.28 19.53
N LYS A 82 14.78 -8.13 20.14
CA LYS A 82 14.01 -7.75 21.34
C LYS A 82 14.99 -7.53 22.50
N SER A 83 15.45 -6.30 22.69
CA SER A 83 15.70 -5.76 24.03
C SER A 83 16.29 -4.36 23.95
N ASN A 84 15.56 -3.42 24.55
CA ASN A 84 16.10 -2.44 25.48
C ASN A 84 17.23 -1.55 24.94
N ASN A 85 16.87 -0.46 24.25
CA ASN A 85 17.22 0.86 24.74
C ASN A 85 16.43 1.94 24.00
N GLU A 86 15.92 2.89 24.78
CA GLU A 86 15.34 4.15 24.33
C GLU A 86 16.47 5.03 23.78
N THR A 87 16.74 4.90 22.48
CA THR A 87 17.31 5.99 21.68
C THR A 87 16.37 6.18 20.50
N GLU A 88 16.10 7.42 20.14
CA GLU A 88 15.19 7.89 19.08
C GLU A 88 15.58 7.36 17.68
N ASP A 89 15.54 6.05 17.48
CA ASP A 89 15.62 5.44 16.17
C ASP A 89 14.29 5.75 15.48
N LYS A 90 14.35 6.71 14.55
CA LYS A 90 13.31 7.14 13.60
C LYS A 90 12.87 6.01 12.65
N TRP A 91 12.75 4.80 13.16
CA TRP A 91 12.21 3.69 12.42
C TRP A 91 10.69 3.78 12.43
N SER A 92 10.12 4.21 11.30
CA SER A 92 8.73 3.88 11.01
C SER A 92 8.73 2.51 10.33
N PRO A 93 7.91 1.54 10.76
CA PRO A 93 7.79 0.28 10.03
C PRO A 93 7.21 0.55 8.64
N ALA A 94 7.65 -0.22 7.64
CA ALA A 94 7.04 -0.31 6.33
C ALA A 94 5.52 -0.56 6.46
N LYS A 95 4.69 0.20 5.74
CA LYS A 95 3.23 0.19 5.92
C LYS A 95 2.53 -0.40 4.71
N THR A 96 1.46 -1.17 4.93
CA THR A 96 0.51 -1.53 3.85
C THR A 96 -0.25 -0.28 3.39
N PRO A 97 -0.97 -0.31 2.24
CA PRO A 97 -1.81 0.80 1.81
C PRO A 97 -2.84 1.21 2.88
N TYR A 98 -3.39 0.22 3.61
CA TYR A 98 -4.33 0.47 4.71
C TYR A 98 -3.65 1.16 5.89
N GLU A 99 -2.52 0.62 6.38
CA GLU A 99 -1.76 1.21 7.49
C GLU A 99 -1.23 2.61 7.14
N PHE A 100 -0.86 2.81 5.88
CA PHE A 100 -0.42 4.09 5.36
C PHE A 100 -1.57 5.10 5.30
N ALA A 101 -2.75 4.72 4.78
CA ALA A 101 -3.93 5.58 4.75
C ALA A 101 -4.36 6.03 6.17
N LEU A 102 -4.26 5.16 7.18
CA LEU A 102 -4.53 5.51 8.58
C LEU A 102 -3.56 6.55 9.16
N CYS A 103 -2.37 6.71 8.60
CA CYS A 103 -1.45 7.77 9.03
C CYS A 103 -1.89 9.16 8.51
N PHE A 104 -2.80 9.21 7.54
CA PHE A 104 -3.25 10.42 6.84
C PHE A 104 -4.78 10.53 6.83
N GLU A 105 -5.42 10.30 7.99
CA GLU A 105 -6.89 10.33 8.16
C GLU A 105 -7.54 11.65 7.73
N GLU A 106 -6.78 12.74 7.67
CA GLU A 106 -7.27 14.04 7.17
C GLU A 106 -7.58 14.04 5.67
N PHE A 107 -6.97 13.13 4.90
CA PHE A 107 -7.07 13.06 3.44
C PHE A 107 -7.78 11.79 2.95
N SER A 108 -7.68 10.70 3.71
CA SER A 108 -8.35 9.44 3.39
C SER A 108 -9.83 9.49 3.79
N THR A 109 -10.70 8.95 2.96
CA THR A 109 -12.11 8.76 3.31
C THR A 109 -12.30 7.48 4.12
N THR A 110 -13.34 7.43 4.97
CA THR A 110 -13.72 6.22 5.70
C THR A 110 -14.01 5.05 4.76
N GLN A 111 -14.56 5.34 3.59
CA GLN A 111 -14.88 4.33 2.58
C GLN A 111 -13.61 3.72 1.97
N THR A 112 -12.60 4.52 1.62
CA THR A 112 -11.32 4.03 1.11
C THR A 112 -10.60 3.19 2.16
N ILE A 113 -10.55 3.65 3.41
CA ILE A 113 -9.95 2.88 4.52
C ILE A 113 -10.63 1.52 4.65
N LEU A 114 -11.97 1.48 4.58
CA LEU A 114 -12.73 0.24 4.66
C LEU A 114 -12.41 -0.69 3.48
N VAL A 115 -12.35 -0.16 2.25
CA VAL A 115 -11.99 -0.92 1.04
C VAL A 115 -10.61 -1.55 1.18
N LEU A 116 -9.60 -0.80 1.62
CA LEU A 116 -8.25 -1.31 1.78
C LEU A 116 -8.17 -2.36 2.88
N ARG A 117 -8.83 -2.12 4.01
CA ARG A 117 -8.90 -3.07 5.12
C ARG A 117 -9.57 -4.39 4.71
N THR A 118 -10.72 -4.33 4.04
CA THR A 118 -11.42 -5.56 3.62
C THR A 118 -10.62 -6.30 2.56
N ALA A 119 -9.99 -5.59 1.63
CA ALA A 119 -9.11 -6.18 0.64
C ALA A 119 -7.96 -6.94 1.30
N GLU A 120 -7.29 -6.31 2.28
CA GLU A 120 -6.18 -6.90 3.02
C GLU A 120 -6.60 -8.18 3.77
N GLU A 121 -7.74 -8.16 4.47
CA GLU A 121 -8.27 -9.34 5.19
C GLU A 121 -8.63 -10.48 4.23
N ILE A 122 -9.29 -10.17 3.11
CA ILE A 122 -9.63 -11.16 2.08
C ILE A 122 -8.36 -11.76 1.49
N TYR A 123 -7.38 -10.93 1.15
CA TYR A 123 -6.12 -11.39 0.59
C TYR A 123 -5.36 -12.29 1.57
N LYS A 124 -5.26 -11.92 2.85
CA LYS A 124 -4.64 -12.76 3.89
C LYS A 124 -5.30 -14.13 4.02
N LYS A 125 -6.62 -14.20 3.83
CA LYS A 125 -7.39 -15.44 3.96
C LYS A 125 -7.39 -16.31 2.70
N HIS A 126 -7.40 -15.70 1.52
CA HIS A 126 -7.66 -16.39 0.24
C HIS A 126 -6.49 -16.31 -0.75
N GLY A 127 -5.48 -15.48 -0.51
CA GLY A 127 -4.34 -15.25 -1.40
C GLY A 127 -4.67 -14.43 -2.65
N ASN A 128 -5.91 -13.99 -2.82
CA ASN A 128 -6.34 -13.07 -3.87
C ASN A 128 -7.56 -12.29 -3.41
N VAL A 129 -7.81 -11.15 -4.05
CA VAL A 129 -9.09 -10.44 -3.95
C VAL A 129 -9.81 -10.60 -5.28
N SER A 130 -11.03 -11.13 -5.24
CA SER A 130 -11.89 -11.26 -6.41
C SER A 130 -13.23 -10.61 -6.14
N ARG A 131 -13.92 -10.11 -7.18
CA ARG A 131 -15.27 -9.53 -7.06
C ARG A 131 -16.23 -10.38 -6.22
N LYS A 132 -16.14 -11.71 -6.36
CA LYS A 132 -16.99 -12.65 -5.62
C LYS A 132 -16.71 -12.65 -4.11
N LEU A 133 -15.45 -12.49 -3.70
CA LEU A 133 -15.06 -12.45 -2.29
C LEU A 133 -15.22 -11.06 -1.69
N PHE A 134 -15.07 -10.01 -2.50
CA PHE A 134 -15.08 -8.62 -2.06
C PHE A 134 -16.48 -8.09 -1.74
N TYR A 135 -17.52 -8.61 -2.42
CA TYR A 135 -18.92 -8.23 -2.20
C TYR A 135 -19.75 -9.28 -1.44
N GLN A 136 -19.10 -10.17 -0.68
CA GLN A 136 -19.75 -11.21 0.14
C GLN A 136 -19.98 -10.74 1.58
#